data_AF-A0A4Z2FD92-F1
#
_entry.id   AF-A0A4Z2FD92-F1
#
_cell.length_a   1.000
_cell.length_b   1.000
_cell.length_c   1.000
_cell.angle_alpha   90.00
_cell.angle_beta   90.00
_cell.angle_gamma   90.00
#
_symmetry.space_group_name_H-M   'P 1'
#
loop_
_entity.id
_entity.type
_entity.pdbx_description
1 polymer ?
#
loop_
_entity_poly.entity_id
_entity_poly.type
_entity_poly.pdbx_seq_one_letter_code
_entity_poly.pdbx_strand_id
1 'polypeptide(L)'
;MFSSVWSFIKRHKRKFIFTGVVVGGVYVLGKYAQKKMGEFQENEATEYIAQARRQFHFESNQRTCNMTGFTRTIVAVYSTCMLVVLLRVQLNIIGGYLYLDHSVGKSAATPLAPPEVQQQYLSSIQHLLGDGLIELMTVVKKAVQSSLGGVPLKQSLSLLELEQQLSWIRAEVEAGEERPMSWYMLADAEDALADQDLLMNDQVKEFAANVYETFSAPQELQK
;
A
#
# COMPACT_ATOMS: atom_id res chain seq x y z
N MET A 1 59.06 -59.05 16.24
CA MET A 1 59.21 -57.71 16.86
C MET A 1 57.95 -57.24 17.61
N PHE A 2 56.74 -57.70 17.28
CA PHE A 2 55.49 -57.32 17.98
C PHE A 2 55.31 -57.93 19.39
N SER A 3 55.96 -59.05 19.72
CA SER A 3 55.79 -59.71 21.03
C SER A 3 56.43 -58.94 22.20
N SER A 4 57.54 -58.23 21.97
CA SER A 4 58.22 -57.43 23.01
C SER A 4 57.48 -56.14 23.35
N VAL A 5 56.75 -55.56 22.39
CA VAL A 5 55.90 -54.39 22.64
C VAL A 5 54.66 -54.77 23.46
N TRP A 6 54.11 -55.97 23.22
CA TRP A 6 52.95 -56.49 23.93
C TRP A 6 53.22 -56.79 25.41
N SER A 7 54.39 -57.35 25.72
CA SER A 7 54.81 -57.64 27.10
C SER A 7 55.10 -56.37 27.90
N PHE A 8 55.65 -55.34 27.25
CA PHE A 8 55.90 -54.02 27.87
C PHE A 8 54.60 -53.27 28.17
N ILE A 9 53.66 -53.28 27.22
CA ILE A 9 52.31 -52.73 27.42
C ILE A 9 51.58 -53.47 28.54
N LYS A 10 51.68 -54.81 28.62
CA LYS A 10 51.01 -55.62 29.66
C LYS A 10 51.48 -55.26 31.07
N ARG A 11 52.76 -54.90 31.26
CA ARG A 11 53.32 -54.50 32.57
C ARG A 11 52.94 -53.07 32.99
N HIS A 12 52.66 -52.19 32.05
CA HIS A 12 52.33 -50.78 32.31
C HIS A 12 50.88 -50.39 31.99
N LYS A 13 49.96 -51.35 31.74
CA LYS A 13 48.56 -51.10 31.33
C LYS A 13 47.84 -50.06 32.18
N ARG A 14 48.00 -50.08 33.52
CA ARG A 14 47.38 -49.08 34.40
C ARG A 14 47.84 -47.66 34.07
N LYS A 15 49.14 -47.44 33.85
CA LYS A 15 49.69 -46.10 33.58
C LYS A 15 49.18 -45.55 32.24
N PHE A 16 49.14 -46.38 31.20
CA PHE A 16 48.61 -45.99 29.89
C PHE A 16 47.12 -45.65 29.93
N ILE A 17 46.31 -46.42 30.69
CA ILE A 17 44.88 -46.14 30.83
C ILE A 17 44.65 -44.80 31.52
N PHE A 18 45.36 -44.52 32.62
CA PHE A 18 45.23 -43.24 33.32
C PHE A 18 45.62 -42.06 32.43
N THR A 19 46.74 -42.15 31.69
CA THR A 19 47.16 -41.07 30.78
C THR A 19 46.17 -40.87 29.64
N GLY A 20 45.64 -41.95 29.05
CA GLY A 20 44.64 -41.87 27.99
C GLY A 20 43.34 -41.21 28.45
N VAL A 21 42.86 -41.53 29.65
CA VAL A 21 41.65 -40.91 30.24
C VAL A 21 41.88 -39.42 30.51
N VAL A 22 43.04 -39.04 31.04
CA VAL A 22 43.36 -37.63 31.31
C VAL A 22 43.42 -36.83 30.02
N VAL A 23 44.15 -37.31 29.01
CA VAL A 23 44.27 -36.62 27.71
C VAL A 23 42.93 -36.56 26.98
N GLY A 24 42.18 -37.66 26.96
CA GLY A 24 40.85 -37.71 26.37
C GLY A 24 39.86 -36.78 27.08
N GLY A 25 39.89 -36.73 28.42
CA GLY A 25 39.06 -35.85 29.22
C GLY A 25 39.32 -34.37 28.94
N VAL A 26 40.60 -33.96 28.87
CA VAL A 26 40.99 -32.58 28.53
C VAL A 26 40.56 -32.22 27.11
N TYR A 27 40.71 -33.12 26.14
CA TYR A 27 40.28 -32.88 24.75
C TYR A 27 38.76 -32.69 24.65
N VAL A 28 37.96 -33.55 25.31
CA VAL A 28 36.50 -33.43 25.30
C VAL A 28 36.04 -32.15 25.99
N LEU A 29 36.63 -31.79 27.14
CA LEU A 29 36.33 -30.54 27.85
C LEU A 29 36.67 -29.31 27.02
N GLY A 30 37.85 -29.28 26.38
CA GLY A 30 38.26 -28.19 25.50
C GLY A 30 37.32 -28.05 24.30
N LYS A 31 36.97 -29.16 23.65
CA LYS A 31 36.05 -29.15 22.50
C LYS A 31 34.63 -28.76 22.91
N TYR A 32 34.19 -29.16 24.10
CA TYR A 32 32.89 -28.75 24.66
C TYR A 32 32.88 -27.25 24.97
N ALA A 33 33.93 -26.71 25.57
CA ALA A 33 34.05 -25.28 25.85
C ALA A 33 34.03 -24.45 24.55
N GLN A 34 34.79 -24.87 23.54
CA GLN A 34 34.83 -24.18 22.24
C GLN A 34 33.48 -24.23 21.52
N LYS A 35 32.79 -25.38 21.55
CA LYS A 35 31.45 -25.52 20.99
C LYS A 35 30.43 -24.66 21.76
N LYS A 36 30.50 -24.65 23.08
CA LYS A 36 29.58 -23.90 23.95
C LYS A 36 29.76 -22.39 23.81
N MET A 37 30.98 -21.91 23.59
CA MET A 37 31.25 -20.49 23.31
C MET A 37 30.70 -20.04 21.94
N GLY A 38 30.70 -20.93 20.94
CA GLY A 38 30.08 -20.67 19.64
C GLY A 38 28.55 -20.59 19.73
N GLU A 39 27.94 -21.57 20.38
CA GLU A 39 26.48 -21.64 20.56
C GLU A 39 25.92 -20.43 21.33
N PHE A 40 26.64 -19.92 22.34
CA PHE A 40 26.22 -18.70 23.05
C PHE A 40 26.24 -17.45 22.16
N GLN A 41 27.28 -17.28 21.33
CA GLN A 41 27.36 -16.16 20.38
C GLN A 41 26.29 -16.23 19.29
N GLU A 42 26.05 -17.43 18.74
CA GLU A 42 25.03 -17.64 17.71
C GLU A 42 23.61 -17.38 18.25
N ASN A 43 23.33 -17.80 19.49
CA ASN A 43 22.04 -17.55 20.13
C ASN A 43 21.82 -16.05 20.39
N GLU A 44 22.82 -15.34 20.93
CA GLU A 44 22.72 -13.90 21.14
C GLU A 44 22.57 -13.16 19.81
N ALA A 45 23.38 -13.49 18.79
CA ALA A 45 23.27 -12.89 17.46
C ALA A 45 21.90 -13.13 16.83
N THR A 46 21.33 -14.33 17.01
CA THR A 46 19.99 -14.67 16.50
C THR A 46 18.91 -13.88 17.23
N GLU A 47 19.01 -13.69 18.54
CA GLU A 47 18.08 -12.85 19.32
C GLU A 47 18.17 -11.38 18.91
N TYR A 48 19.38 -10.83 18.73
CA TYR A 48 19.56 -9.46 18.23
C TYR A 48 18.97 -9.28 16.83
N ILE A 49 19.20 -10.23 15.92
CA ILE A 49 18.64 -10.19 14.56
C ILE A 49 17.11 -10.33 14.61
N ALA A 50 16.58 -11.19 15.48
CA ALA A 50 15.13 -11.37 15.64
C ALA A 50 14.45 -10.12 16.20
N GLN A 51 15.06 -9.46 17.20
CA GLN A 51 14.56 -8.21 17.76
C GLN A 51 14.67 -7.05 16.76
N ALA A 52 15.79 -6.95 16.04
CA ALA A 52 15.97 -5.95 14.97
C ALA A 52 14.95 -6.13 13.85
N ARG A 53 14.66 -7.38 13.43
CA ARG A 53 13.64 -7.69 12.42
C ARG A 53 12.25 -7.25 12.88
N ARG A 54 11.86 -7.53 14.13
CA ARG A 54 10.57 -7.10 14.68
C ARG A 54 10.44 -5.57 14.70
N GLN A 55 11.49 -4.88 15.11
CA GLN A 55 11.49 -3.41 15.14
C GLN A 55 11.39 -2.82 13.74
N PHE A 56 12.18 -3.33 12.79
CA PHE A 56 12.13 -2.91 11.39
C PHE A 56 10.75 -3.14 10.78
N HIS A 57 10.17 -4.31 11.03
CA HIS A 57 8.85 -4.67 10.53
C HIS A 57 7.75 -3.78 11.14
N PHE A 58 7.81 -3.47 12.43
CA PHE A 58 6.86 -2.55 13.06
C PHE A 58 6.95 -1.15 12.45
N GLU A 59 8.16 -0.60 12.30
CA GLU A 59 8.36 0.72 11.71
C GLU A 59 7.93 0.78 10.23
N SER A 60 8.20 -0.27 9.46
CA SER A 60 7.74 -0.41 8.08
C SER A 60 6.21 -0.41 7.99
N ASN A 61 5.54 -1.18 8.85
CA ASN A 61 4.08 -1.22 8.86
C ASN A 61 3.46 0.12 9.26
N GLN A 62 4.03 0.77 10.27
CA GLN A 62 3.60 2.10 10.69
C GLN A 62 3.74 3.11 9.53
N ARG A 63 4.82 3.01 8.74
CA ARG A 63 5.04 3.81 7.54
C ARG A 63 3.93 3.66 6.52
N THR A 64 3.65 2.41 6.16
CA THR A 64 2.66 2.08 5.15
C THR A 64 1.26 2.52 5.60
N CYS A 65 0.91 2.29 6.86
CA CYS A 65 -0.38 2.71 7.41
C CYS A 65 -0.55 4.23 7.34
N ASN A 66 0.43 5.00 7.83
CA ASN A 66 0.36 6.45 7.80
C ASN A 66 0.28 6.99 6.37
N MET A 67 1.14 6.50 5.46
CA MET A 67 1.13 6.91 4.06
C MET A 67 -0.22 6.64 3.39
N THR A 68 -0.79 5.47 3.65
CA THR A 68 -2.09 5.07 3.10
C THR A 68 -3.23 5.89 3.70
N GLY A 69 -3.17 6.18 5.00
CA GLY A 69 -4.11 7.07 5.67
C GLY A 69 -4.14 8.46 5.05
N PHE A 70 -2.98 9.10 4.89
CA PHE A 70 -2.86 10.41 4.24
C PHE A 70 -3.37 10.38 2.79
N THR A 71 -2.96 9.37 2.01
CA THR A 71 -3.42 9.21 0.62
C THR A 71 -4.95 9.16 0.56
N ARG A 72 -5.58 8.33 1.40
CA ARG A 72 -7.04 8.19 1.43
C ARG A 72 -7.75 9.46 1.83
N THR A 73 -7.25 10.19 2.82
CA THR A 73 -7.83 11.47 3.24
C THR A 73 -7.76 12.50 2.10
N ILE A 74 -6.62 12.62 1.43
CA ILE A 74 -6.43 13.57 0.34
C ILE A 74 -7.31 13.21 -0.86
N VAL A 75 -7.30 11.94 -1.29
CA VAL A 75 -8.17 11.46 -2.38
C VAL A 75 -9.64 11.73 -2.05
N ALA A 76 -10.09 11.42 -0.84
CA ALA A 76 -11.48 11.66 -0.43
C ALA A 76 -11.88 13.14 -0.55
N VAL A 77 -10.98 14.07 -0.20
CA VAL A 77 -11.24 15.51 -0.37
C VAL A 77 -11.38 15.88 -1.85
N TYR A 78 -10.42 15.47 -2.70
CA TYR A 78 -10.48 15.74 -4.13
C TYR A 78 -11.73 15.14 -4.79
N SER A 79 -12.01 13.86 -4.57
CA SER A 79 -13.17 13.17 -5.12
C SER A 79 -14.48 13.81 -4.67
N THR A 80 -14.60 14.19 -3.40
CA THR A 80 -15.81 14.87 -2.90
C THR A 80 -16.00 16.22 -3.57
N CYS A 81 -14.94 17.02 -3.67
CA CYS A 81 -14.99 18.32 -4.35
C CYS A 81 -15.36 18.18 -5.83
N MET A 82 -14.72 17.25 -6.55
CA MET A 82 -14.99 16.96 -7.96
C MET A 82 -16.42 16.47 -8.17
N LEU A 83 -16.91 15.54 -7.34
CA LEU A 83 -18.27 15.02 -7.44
C LEU A 83 -19.32 16.11 -7.23
N VAL A 84 -19.14 16.98 -6.25
CA VAL A 84 -20.06 18.10 -6.00
C VAL A 84 -20.08 19.06 -7.18
N VAL A 85 -18.91 19.42 -7.74
CA VAL A 85 -18.83 20.30 -8.90
C VAL A 85 -19.45 19.65 -10.13
N LEU A 86 -19.14 18.38 -10.41
CA LEU A 86 -19.67 17.63 -11.55
C LEU A 86 -21.20 17.55 -11.49
N LEU A 87 -21.75 17.17 -10.34
CA LEU A 87 -23.21 17.10 -10.13
C LEU A 87 -23.88 18.45 -10.33
N ARG A 88 -23.28 19.53 -9.81
CA ARG A 88 -23.82 20.89 -9.99
C ARG A 88 -23.82 21.29 -11.46
N VAL A 89 -22.73 21.03 -12.19
CA VAL A 89 -22.63 21.32 -13.63
C VAL A 89 -23.64 20.47 -14.42
N GLN A 90 -23.73 19.16 -14.14
CA GLN A 90 -24.65 18.27 -14.82
C GLN A 90 -26.11 18.64 -14.61
N LEU A 91 -26.51 18.87 -13.36
CA LEU A 91 -27.88 19.23 -13.02
C LEU A 91 -28.25 20.62 -13.54
N ASN A 92 -27.34 21.60 -13.50
CA ASN A 92 -27.61 22.94 -14.03
C ASN A 92 -27.75 22.94 -15.56
N ILE A 93 -26.94 22.15 -16.27
CA ILE A 93 -27.04 22.02 -17.72
C ILE A 93 -28.33 21.30 -18.12
N ILE A 94 -28.62 20.12 -17.55
CA ILE A 94 -29.87 19.39 -17.82
C ILE A 94 -31.08 20.24 -17.43
N GLY A 95 -31.05 20.90 -16.27
CA GLY A 95 -32.12 21.79 -15.82
C GLY A 95 -32.38 22.94 -16.79
N GLY A 96 -31.32 23.50 -17.39
CA GLY A 96 -31.43 24.51 -18.44
C GLY A 96 -32.06 23.99 -19.73
N TYR A 97 -31.64 22.81 -20.20
CA TYR A 97 -32.22 22.16 -21.37
C TYR A 97 -33.70 21.79 -21.16
N LEU A 98 -34.03 21.24 -19.99
CA LEU A 98 -35.40 20.90 -19.62
C LEU A 98 -36.28 22.16 -19.52
N TYR A 99 -35.75 23.25 -18.97
CA TYR A 99 -36.44 24.54 -18.93
C TYR A 99 -36.73 25.07 -20.34
N LEU A 100 -35.75 25.00 -21.25
CA LEU A 100 -35.94 25.42 -22.65
C LEU A 100 -36.93 24.53 -23.40
N ASP A 101 -36.91 23.22 -23.18
CA ASP A 101 -37.85 22.28 -23.79
C ASP A 101 -39.31 22.58 -23.38
N HIS A 102 -39.53 22.93 -22.11
CA HIS A 102 -40.85 23.33 -21.60
C HIS A 102 -41.26 24.77 -21.98
N SER A 103 -40.31 25.71 -22.08
CA SER A 103 -40.59 27.13 -22.33
C SER A 103 -40.68 27.50 -23.82
N VAL A 104 -39.98 26.79 -24.71
CA VAL A 104 -39.99 27.01 -26.18
C VAL A 104 -41.17 26.28 -26.86
N GLY A 105 -42.09 25.71 -26.09
CA GLY A 105 -43.47 25.37 -26.45
C GLY A 105 -43.77 25.08 -27.93
N LYS A 106 -43.89 23.80 -28.28
CA LYS A 106 -44.58 23.29 -29.49
C LYS A 106 -43.99 23.64 -30.88
N SER A 107 -42.81 24.25 -31.01
CA SER A 107 -42.22 24.56 -32.34
C SER A 107 -40.98 23.75 -32.75
N ALA A 108 -40.37 22.96 -31.86
CA ALA A 108 -39.30 22.04 -32.22
C ALA A 108 -39.87 20.63 -32.41
N ALA A 109 -39.80 20.08 -33.62
CA ALA A 109 -40.26 18.72 -33.92
C ALA A 109 -39.39 17.61 -33.30
N THR A 110 -38.36 17.96 -32.53
CA THR A 110 -37.44 17.05 -31.83
C THR A 110 -37.11 17.61 -30.44
N PRO A 111 -37.22 16.80 -29.36
CA PRO A 111 -36.78 17.20 -28.03
C PRO A 111 -35.28 17.53 -28.04
N LEU A 112 -34.88 18.65 -27.45
CA LEU A 112 -33.46 19.06 -27.44
C LEU A 112 -32.57 18.15 -26.56
N ALA A 113 -33.18 17.51 -25.56
CA ALA A 113 -32.51 16.55 -24.68
C ALA A 113 -33.39 15.31 -24.53
N PRO A 114 -33.30 14.34 -25.46
CA PRO A 114 -33.95 13.05 -25.33
C PRO A 114 -33.55 12.36 -24.01
N PRO A 115 -34.45 11.58 -23.38
CA PRO A 115 -34.15 10.90 -22.12
C PRO A 115 -32.89 10.01 -22.20
N GLU A 116 -32.57 9.49 -23.39
CA GLU A 116 -31.37 8.70 -23.65
C GLU A 116 -30.08 9.53 -23.48
N VAL A 117 -30.07 10.76 -24.01
CA VAL A 117 -28.92 11.68 -23.91
C VAL A 117 -28.75 12.19 -22.47
N GLN A 118 -29.86 12.42 -21.76
CA GLN A 118 -29.82 12.80 -20.34
C GLN A 118 -29.19 11.69 -19.49
N GLN A 119 -29.59 10.44 -19.73
CA GLN A 119 -29.06 9.29 -18.99
C GLN A 119 -27.57 9.08 -19.28
N GLN A 120 -27.14 9.20 -20.54
CA GLN A 120 -25.74 9.09 -20.93
C GLN A 120 -24.86 10.22 -20.36
N TYR A 121 -25.40 11.44 -20.27
CA TYR A 121 -24.68 12.56 -19.66
C TYR A 121 -24.57 12.43 -18.13
N LEU A 122 -25.58 11.84 -17.47
CA LEU A 122 -25.53 11.54 -16.04
C LEU A 122 -24.64 10.33 -15.73
N SER A 123 -24.50 9.36 -16.65
CA SER A 123 -23.62 8.21 -16.45
C SER A 123 -22.14 8.57 -16.48
N SER A 124 -21.75 9.76 -16.95
CA SER A 124 -20.36 10.24 -16.88
C SER A 124 -19.81 10.32 -15.44
N ILE A 125 -20.68 10.39 -14.41
CA ILE A 125 -20.28 10.29 -13.00
C ILE A 125 -19.60 8.94 -12.70
N GLN A 126 -19.97 7.88 -13.42
CA GLN A 126 -19.41 6.55 -13.23
C GLN A 126 -17.91 6.53 -13.55
N HIS A 127 -17.47 7.29 -14.55
CA HIS A 127 -16.04 7.42 -14.86
C HIS A 127 -15.26 8.07 -13.70
N LEU A 128 -15.81 9.13 -13.10
CA LEU A 128 -15.22 9.76 -11.91
C LEU A 128 -15.15 8.79 -10.72
N LEU A 129 -16.12 7.89 -10.56
CA LEU A 129 -16.18 6.93 -9.45
C LEU A 129 -15.42 5.62 -9.72
N GLY A 130 -15.08 5.35 -10.98
CA GLY A 130 -14.33 4.18 -11.44
C GLY A 130 -12.89 4.53 -11.80
N ASP A 131 -12.58 4.51 -13.10
CA ASP A 131 -11.22 4.68 -13.62
C ASP A 131 -10.57 6.01 -13.22
N GLY A 132 -11.32 7.12 -13.25
CA GLY A 132 -10.83 8.43 -12.86
C GLY A 132 -10.41 8.49 -11.39
N LEU A 133 -11.12 7.77 -10.51
CA LEU A 133 -10.75 7.68 -9.08
C LEU A 133 -9.51 6.83 -8.86
N ILE A 134 -9.40 5.70 -9.55
CA ILE A 134 -8.23 4.81 -9.46
C ILE A 134 -6.99 5.58 -9.91
N GLU A 135 -7.09 6.30 -11.02
CA GLU A 135 -5.99 7.10 -11.54
C GLU A 135 -5.62 8.24 -10.59
N LEU A 136 -6.61 8.99 -10.08
CA LEU A 136 -6.39 10.02 -9.05
C LEU A 136 -5.70 9.45 -7.81
N MET A 137 -6.12 8.27 -7.34
CA MET A 137 -5.50 7.59 -6.21
C MET A 137 -4.03 7.24 -6.49
N THR A 138 -3.69 6.80 -7.70
CA THR A 138 -2.28 6.50 -8.04
C THR A 138 -1.40 7.74 -8.06
N VAL A 139 -1.89 8.86 -8.61
CA VAL A 139 -1.18 10.14 -8.66
C VAL A 139 -0.99 10.69 -7.24
N VAL A 140 -2.04 10.71 -6.43
CA VAL A 140 -1.94 11.16 -5.03
C VAL A 140 -1.02 10.24 -4.23
N LYS A 141 -1.10 8.92 -4.40
CA LYS A 141 -0.19 7.97 -3.72
C LYS A 141 1.27 8.26 -4.06
N LYS A 142 1.58 8.55 -5.34
CA LYS A 142 2.93 8.92 -5.79
C LYS A 142 3.39 10.22 -5.15
N ALA A 143 2.54 11.25 -5.12
CA ALA A 143 2.85 12.54 -4.51
C ALA A 143 3.08 12.43 -2.99
N VAL A 144 2.20 11.70 -2.29
CA VAL A 144 2.32 11.42 -0.85
C VAL A 144 3.60 10.64 -0.55
N GLN A 145 3.93 9.63 -1.36
CA GLN A 145 5.17 8.86 -1.20
C GLN A 145 6.43 9.71 -1.43
N SER A 146 6.38 10.67 -2.36
CA SER A 146 7.47 11.62 -2.59
C SER A 146 7.67 12.56 -1.39
N SER A 147 6.56 13.10 -0.86
CA SER A 147 6.58 14.07 0.25
C SER A 147 6.91 13.44 1.61
N LEU A 148 6.25 12.32 1.94
CA LEU A 148 6.41 11.60 3.22
C LEU A 148 7.52 10.53 3.18
N GLY A 149 8.15 10.31 2.02
CA GLY A 149 9.29 9.41 1.86
C GLY A 149 10.54 9.84 2.63
N GLY A 150 10.64 11.12 3.00
CA GLY A 150 11.77 11.66 3.77
C GLY A 150 11.51 11.82 5.27
N VAL A 151 10.25 11.76 5.72
CA VAL A 151 9.87 12.19 7.09
C VAL A 151 9.87 11.00 8.06
N PRO A 152 10.62 11.06 9.17
CA PRO A 152 10.63 9.99 10.17
C PRO A 152 9.28 9.92 10.92
N LEU A 153 8.73 8.71 11.02
CA LEU A 153 7.39 8.42 11.56
C LEU A 153 7.14 8.77 13.02
N LYS A 154 8.20 8.98 13.80
CA LYS A 154 8.12 9.34 15.22
C LYS A 154 8.11 10.86 15.44
N GLN A 155 8.29 11.65 14.38
CA GLN A 155 8.27 13.10 14.48
C GLN A 155 6.82 13.58 14.53
N SER A 156 6.45 14.22 15.64
CA SER A 156 5.20 14.97 15.73
C SER A 156 5.30 16.18 14.80
N LEU A 157 4.51 16.18 13.72
CA LEU A 157 4.42 17.32 12.83
C LEU A 157 3.57 18.41 13.48
N SER A 158 4.07 19.63 13.46
CA SER A 158 3.28 20.83 13.75
C SER A 158 2.24 21.08 12.66
N LEU A 159 1.22 21.87 12.97
CA LEU A 159 0.18 22.24 12.00
C LEU A 159 0.77 22.91 10.75
N LEU A 160 1.78 23.76 10.93
CA LEU A 160 2.46 24.46 9.83
C LEU A 160 3.21 23.49 8.91
N GLU A 161 3.92 22.52 9.49
CA GLU A 161 4.61 21.49 8.70
C GLU A 161 3.60 20.65 7.92
N LEU A 162 2.46 20.29 8.54
CA LEU A 162 1.40 19.57 7.85
C LEU A 162 0.80 20.38 6.70
N GLU A 163 0.53 21.66 6.90
CA GLU A 163 0.05 22.57 5.85
C GLU A 163 1.05 22.65 4.69
N GLN A 164 2.34 22.76 5.00
CA GLN A 164 3.38 22.81 3.98
C GLN A 164 3.48 21.49 3.19
N GLN A 165 3.36 20.34 3.87
CA GLN A 165 3.32 19.03 3.22
C GLN A 165 2.09 18.91 2.31
N LEU A 166 0.92 19.34 2.77
CA LEU A 166 -0.30 19.36 1.96
C LEU A 166 -0.17 20.29 0.75
N SER A 167 0.46 21.46 0.90
CA SER A 167 0.70 22.37 -0.22
C SER A 167 1.64 21.79 -1.26
N TRP A 168 2.68 21.05 -0.84
CA TRP A 168 3.58 20.34 -1.76
C TRP A 168 2.86 19.23 -2.50
N ILE A 169 2.09 18.40 -1.79
CA ILE A 169 1.30 17.33 -2.40
C ILE A 169 0.30 17.93 -3.40
N ARG A 170 -0.37 19.03 -3.04
CA ARG A 170 -1.29 19.73 -3.93
C ARG A 170 -0.59 20.24 -5.19
N ALA A 171 0.57 20.88 -5.03
CA ALA A 171 1.37 21.31 -6.18
C ALA A 171 1.76 20.14 -7.07
N GLU A 172 2.19 19.00 -6.52
CA GLU A 172 2.57 17.82 -7.30
C GLU A 172 1.38 17.19 -8.04
N VAL A 173 0.20 17.14 -7.42
CA VAL A 173 -1.03 16.61 -8.06
C VAL A 173 -1.55 17.58 -9.13
N GLU A 174 -1.44 18.89 -8.91
CA GLU A 174 -1.93 19.93 -9.83
C GLU A 174 -0.91 20.31 -10.94
N ALA A 175 0.37 19.99 -10.78
CA ALA A 175 1.44 20.35 -11.72
C ALA A 175 1.51 19.47 -12.99
N GLY A 176 0.64 18.46 -13.12
CA GLY A 176 0.59 17.60 -14.30
C GLY A 176 0.15 18.38 -15.55
N GLU A 177 1.10 18.92 -16.31
CA GLU A 177 0.85 19.67 -17.56
C GLU A 177 0.06 18.85 -18.61
N GLU A 178 0.13 17.51 -18.56
CA GLU A 178 -0.52 16.63 -19.54
C GLU A 178 -1.96 16.25 -19.18
N ARG A 179 -2.41 16.42 -17.92
CA ARG A 179 -3.73 15.94 -17.46
C ARG A 179 -4.42 16.94 -16.55
N PRO A 180 -5.29 17.81 -17.09
CA PRO A 180 -6.08 18.73 -16.27
C PRO A 180 -6.98 17.95 -15.32
N MET A 181 -7.41 18.56 -14.22
CA MET A 181 -8.29 17.90 -13.24
C MET A 181 -9.61 17.37 -13.83
N SER A 182 -10.05 17.93 -14.96
CA SER A 182 -11.20 17.43 -15.72
C SER A 182 -11.00 16.03 -16.29
N TRP A 183 -9.75 15.59 -16.51
CA TRP A 183 -9.40 14.24 -16.96
C TRP A 183 -9.95 13.17 -16.01
N TYR A 184 -9.88 13.41 -14.70
CA TYR A 184 -10.43 12.49 -13.71
C TYR A 184 -11.97 12.51 -13.66
N MET A 185 -12.61 13.51 -14.26
CA MET A 185 -14.05 13.77 -14.13
C MET A 185 -14.87 13.26 -15.32
N LEU A 186 -14.29 13.18 -16.51
CA LEU A 186 -14.97 12.83 -17.76
C LEU A 186 -14.09 11.90 -18.58
N ALA A 187 -14.70 10.79 -19.03
CA ALA A 187 -14.08 9.88 -19.98
C ALA A 187 -13.90 10.57 -21.34
N ASP A 188 -12.88 10.16 -22.10
CA ASP A 188 -12.78 10.55 -23.50
C ASP A 188 -14.01 10.04 -24.28
N ALA A 189 -14.44 10.80 -25.28
CA ALA A 189 -15.71 10.60 -25.98
C ALA A 189 -15.86 9.22 -26.67
N GLU A 190 -14.76 8.47 -26.84
CA GLU A 190 -14.75 7.12 -27.41
C GLU A 190 -15.13 6.01 -26.41
N ASP A 191 -14.84 6.18 -25.11
CA ASP A 191 -15.09 5.14 -24.08
C ASP A 191 -16.53 5.18 -23.52
N ALA A 192 -17.21 6.33 -23.59
CA ALA A 192 -18.55 6.55 -23.03
C ALA A 192 -19.68 5.75 -23.73
N LEU A 193 -19.40 5.10 -24.86
CA LEU A 193 -20.38 4.35 -25.65
C LEU A 193 -20.35 2.83 -25.41
N ALA A 194 -19.31 2.30 -24.76
CA ALA A 194 -19.11 0.85 -24.64
C ALA A 194 -19.75 0.20 -23.38
N ASP A 195 -20.00 0.98 -22.33
CA ASP A 195 -20.15 0.45 -20.96
C ASP A 195 -21.57 0.48 -20.37
N GLN A 196 -22.57 0.88 -21.18
CA GLN A 196 -23.82 1.43 -20.67
C GLN A 196 -24.82 0.42 -20.06
N ASP A 197 -24.66 -0.90 -20.28
CA ASP A 197 -25.65 -1.90 -19.83
C ASP A 197 -25.17 -2.91 -18.76
N LEU A 198 -23.85 -3.06 -18.53
CA LEU A 198 -23.34 -4.12 -17.65
C LEU A 198 -22.95 -3.66 -16.23
N LEU A 199 -22.73 -2.37 -16.01
CA LEU A 199 -21.92 -1.90 -14.87
C LEU A 199 -22.67 -1.18 -13.75
N MET A 200 -23.94 -0.80 -13.98
CA MET A 200 -24.62 0.12 -13.07
C MET A 200 -24.96 -0.48 -11.68
N ASN A 201 -24.95 -1.81 -11.55
CA ASN A 201 -25.15 -2.50 -10.27
C ASN A 201 -23.88 -3.21 -9.77
N ASP A 202 -23.10 -3.80 -10.66
CA ASP A 202 -21.92 -4.56 -10.26
C ASP A 202 -20.73 -3.65 -9.96
N GLN A 203 -20.47 -2.58 -10.71
CA GLN A 203 -19.38 -1.65 -10.38
C GLN A 203 -19.66 -0.82 -9.14
N VAL A 204 -20.92 -0.46 -8.87
CA VAL A 204 -21.27 0.30 -7.65
C VAL A 204 -21.17 -0.60 -6.41
N LYS A 205 -21.57 -1.87 -6.51
CA LYS A 205 -21.37 -2.86 -5.45
C LYS A 205 -19.91 -3.23 -5.28
N GLU A 206 -19.18 -3.38 -6.38
CA GLU A 206 -17.74 -3.64 -6.40
C GLU A 206 -16.96 -2.43 -5.89
N PHE A 207 -17.41 -1.20 -6.13
CA PHE A 207 -16.88 0.01 -5.52
C PHE A 207 -17.14 0.02 -4.02
N ALA A 208 -18.36 -0.24 -3.57
CA ALA A 208 -18.67 -0.34 -2.15
C ALA A 208 -17.87 -1.47 -1.48
N ALA A 209 -17.68 -2.60 -2.17
CA ALA A 209 -16.89 -3.73 -1.72
C ALA A 209 -15.38 -3.45 -1.75
N ASN A 210 -14.85 -2.78 -2.78
CA ASN A 210 -13.43 -2.43 -2.91
C ASN A 210 -13.05 -1.31 -1.97
N VAL A 211 -13.91 -0.32 -1.77
CA VAL A 211 -13.80 0.65 -0.68
C VAL A 211 -13.78 -0.15 0.62
N TYR A 212 -14.82 -0.94 0.94
CA TYR A 212 -14.88 -1.69 2.19
C TYR A 212 -13.66 -2.62 2.40
N GLU A 213 -13.25 -3.41 1.43
CA GLU A 213 -12.06 -4.28 1.44
C GLU A 213 -10.77 -3.46 1.59
N THR A 214 -10.58 -2.40 0.81
CA THR A 214 -9.41 -1.52 0.90
C THR A 214 -9.33 -0.84 2.27
N PHE A 215 -10.47 -0.52 2.88
CA PHE A 215 -10.57 0.11 4.20
C PHE A 215 -10.61 -0.91 5.36
N SER A 216 -10.93 -2.19 5.11
CA SER A 216 -11.13 -3.22 6.16
C SER A 216 -10.09 -4.35 6.15
N ALA A 217 -9.36 -4.58 5.05
CA ALA A 217 -8.36 -5.64 4.98
C ALA A 217 -7.10 -5.24 5.76
N PRO A 218 -6.72 -5.98 6.82
CA PRO A 218 -5.38 -5.89 7.34
C PRO A 218 -4.44 -6.40 6.25
N GLN A 219 -3.44 -5.61 5.86
CA GLN A 219 -2.40 -6.06 4.93
C GLN A 219 -1.70 -7.28 5.52
N GLU A 220 -2.09 -8.48 5.06
CA GLU A 220 -1.37 -9.72 5.31
C GLU A 220 0.04 -9.57 4.74
N LEU A 221 0.97 -9.53 5.68
CA LEU A 221 2.38 -9.46 5.40
C LEU A 221 2.83 -10.72 4.68
N GLN A 222 3.29 -10.56 3.44
CA GLN A 222 4.10 -11.58 2.79
C GLN A 222 5.32 -11.87 3.68
N LYS A 223 5.33 -13.09 4.22
CA LYS A 223 6.35 -13.69 5.09
C LYS A 223 7.73 -13.76 4.45
#